data_AF-A0A962YQF8-F1
#
_entry.id   AF-A0A962YQF8-F1
#
_cell.length_a   1.000
_cell.length_b   1.000
_cell.length_c   1.000
_cell.angle_alpha   90.00
_cell.angle_beta   90.00
_cell.angle_gamma   90.00
#
_symmetry.space_group_name_H-M   'P 1'
#
loop_
_entity.id
_entity.type
_entity.pdbx_description
1 polymer ?
#
loop_
_entity_poly.entity_id
_entity_poly.type
_entity_poly.pdbx_seq_one_letter_code
_entity_poly.pdbx_strand_id
1 'polypeptide(L)'
;MGQIIVRNVGKAYKRYASHWARLQEWLDPRDQPRHQAHWVLRGMDFTVAPGEAVGIIGNNGAGKSTLLKIITGTTQPTEGTVTVSGRVAALLELGMGFHPDFTGRQNVFMAGQLLGHSVATLEERFPDIEAFAEIGDYIDQPVRTYSSGMQVRLAFSVATAIRPEILIVDEALSVGDAYFQ
;
A
#
# COMPACT_ATOMS: atom_id res chain seq x y z
N MET A 1 9.61 9.25 14.82
CA MET A 1 8.17 9.50 15.01
C MET A 1 7.58 9.77 13.64
N GLY A 2 6.53 9.04 13.27
CA GLY A 2 5.92 9.11 11.95
C GLY A 2 5.35 10.49 11.63
N GLN A 3 5.76 11.09 10.51
CA GLN A 3 5.20 12.35 10.02
C GLN A 3 5.03 12.30 8.51
N ILE A 4 3.92 12.86 8.01
CA ILE A 4 3.65 13.01 6.58
C ILE A 4 3.48 14.49 6.26
N ILE A 5 4.24 15.00 5.29
CA ILE A 5 4.12 16.37 4.80
C ILE A 5 3.85 16.31 3.30
N VAL A 6 2.71 16.84 2.89
CA VAL A 6 2.26 16.90 1.50
C VAL A 6 2.18 18.37 1.09
N ARG A 7 2.93 18.74 0.04
CA ARG A 7 3.02 20.13 -0.45
C ARG A 7 2.74 20.22 -1.94
N ASN A 8 1.69 20.96 -2.29
CA ASN A 8 1.20 21.21 -3.65
C ASN A 8 1.18 19.95 -4.53
N VAL A 9 0.76 18.82 -3.96
CA VAL A 9 0.81 17.54 -4.66
C VAL A 9 -0.29 17.48 -5.70
N GLY A 10 0.13 17.18 -6.93
CA GLY A 10 -0.77 16.89 -8.04
C GLY A 10 -0.35 15.60 -8.74
N LYS A 11 -1.34 14.86 -9.24
CA LYS A 11 -1.13 13.65 -10.04
C LYS A 11 -2.01 13.70 -11.27
N ALA A 12 -1.35 13.70 -12.42
CA ALA A 12 -1.99 13.53 -13.72
C ALA A 12 -1.54 12.23 -14.38
N TYR A 13 -2.46 11.57 -15.07
CA TYR A 13 -2.17 10.46 -15.95
C TYR A 13 -2.23 10.93 -17.40
N LYS A 14 -1.25 10.52 -18.21
CA LYS A 14 -1.19 10.84 -19.63
C LYS A 14 -2.22 9.99 -20.38
N ARG A 15 -3.21 10.64 -20.98
CA ARG A 15 -4.20 10.00 -21.87
C ARG A 15 -3.82 10.28 -23.32
N TYR A 16 -3.52 9.23 -24.07
CA TYR A 16 -3.22 9.30 -25.49
C TYR A 16 -4.45 8.89 -26.31
N ALA A 17 -4.68 9.54 -27.46
CA ALA A 17 -5.77 9.18 -28.38
C ALA A 17 -5.52 7.82 -29.07
N SER A 18 -4.26 7.41 -29.22
CA SER A 18 -3.86 6.12 -29.78
C SER A 18 -2.45 5.73 -29.31
N HIS A 19 -2.10 4.44 -29.44
CA HIS A 19 -0.74 3.97 -29.19
C HIS A 19 0.29 4.64 -30.12
N TRP A 20 -0.09 4.94 -31.36
CA TRP A 20 0.75 5.65 -32.32
C TRP A 20 1.06 7.08 -31.87
N ALA A 21 0.10 7.79 -31.25
CA ALA A 21 0.34 9.11 -30.69
C ALA A 21 1.40 9.09 -29.56
N ARG A 22 1.41 8.02 -28.75
CA ARG A 22 2.42 7.81 -27.71
C ARG A 22 3.82 7.59 -28.29
N LEU A 23 3.93 6.74 -29.32
CA LEU A 23 5.20 6.49 -30.00
C LEU A 23 5.72 7.77 -30.67
N GLN A 24 4.83 8.53 -31.31
CA GLN A 24 5.20 9.79 -31.95
C GLN A 24 5.69 10.84 -30.95
N GLU A 25 5.09 10.96 -29.77
CA GLU A 25 5.57 11.87 -28.71
C GLU A 25 6.98 11.50 -28.26
N TRP A 26 7.30 10.20 -28.13
CA TRP A 26 8.63 9.76 -27.72
C TRP A 26 9.73 10.01 -28.76
N LEU A 27 9.36 9.98 -30.05
CA LEU A 27 10.27 10.21 -31.17
C LEU A 27 10.33 11.67 -31.63
N ASP A 28 9.46 12.56 -31.13
CA ASP A 28 9.45 13.96 -31.54
C ASP A 28 10.55 14.73 -30.79
N PRO A 29 11.59 15.22 -31.48
CA PRO A 29 12.69 15.95 -30.83
C PRO A 29 12.27 17.32 -30.27
N ARG A 30 11.02 17.75 -30.51
CA ARG A 30 10.47 19.03 -30.04
C ARG A 30 9.71 18.92 -28.72
N ASP A 31 9.65 17.72 -28.14
CA ASP A 31 8.98 17.41 -26.85
C ASP A 31 7.54 17.96 -26.77
N GLN A 32 6.83 17.97 -27.90
CA GLN A 32 5.45 18.46 -27.95
C GLN A 32 4.50 17.40 -27.36
N PRO A 33 3.75 17.73 -26.30
CA PRO A 33 2.83 16.78 -25.69
C PRO A 33 1.70 16.44 -26.66
N ARG A 34 1.56 15.15 -27.01
CA ARG A 34 0.44 14.58 -27.75
C ARG A 34 -0.56 13.86 -26.85
N HIS A 35 -0.35 13.93 -25.53
CA HIS A 35 -1.26 13.45 -24.52
C HIS A 35 -2.10 14.58 -23.93
N GLN A 36 -3.29 14.21 -23.44
CA GLN A 36 -4.07 15.04 -22.54
C GLN A 36 -3.76 14.63 -21.09
N ALA A 37 -3.44 15.60 -20.24
CA ALA A 37 -3.24 15.35 -18.81
C ALA A 37 -4.59 15.20 -18.12
N HIS A 38 -4.89 13.99 -17.64
CA HIS A 38 -6.06 13.73 -16.81
C HIS A 38 -5.67 13.81 -15.33
N TRP A 39 -6.05 14.92 -14.69
CA TRP A 39 -5.75 15.19 -13.29
C TRP A 39 -6.67 14.41 -12.36
N VAL A 40 -6.08 13.60 -11.48
CA VAL A 40 -6.78 12.82 -10.43
C VAL A 40 -6.63 13.49 -9.07
N LEU A 41 -5.50 14.16 -8.84
CA LEU A 41 -5.23 15.00 -7.66
C LEU A 41 -4.60 16.31 -8.13
N ARG A 42 -4.90 17.44 -7.48
CA ARG A 42 -4.29 18.72 -7.82
C ARG A 42 -4.26 19.68 -6.63
N GLY A 43 -3.10 20.27 -6.36
CA GLY A 43 -2.94 21.29 -5.32
C GLY A 43 -3.25 20.78 -3.90
N MET A 44 -2.84 19.55 -3.57
CA MET A 44 -3.04 18.99 -2.24
C MET A 44 -1.95 19.48 -1.28
N ASP A 45 -2.36 20.07 -0.15
CA ASP A 45 -1.48 20.58 0.90
C ASP A 45 -2.02 20.15 2.28
N PHE A 46 -1.26 19.33 2.99
CA PHE A 46 -1.59 18.94 4.37
C PHE A 46 -0.37 18.38 5.11
N THR A 47 -0.48 18.30 6.44
CA THR A 47 0.50 17.64 7.30
C THR A 47 -0.22 16.74 8.27
N VAL A 48 0.31 15.53 8.47
CA VAL A 48 -0.13 14.59 9.51
C VAL A 48 0.98 14.47 10.53
N ALA A 49 0.69 14.90 11.76
CA ALA A 49 1.63 14.89 12.87
C ALA A 49 1.68 13.52 13.56
N PRO A 50 2.76 13.23 14.31
CA PRO A 50 2.86 11.99 15.07
C PRO A 50 1.69 11.81 16.05
N GLY A 51 1.06 10.64 16.01
CA GLY A 51 -0.06 10.31 16.90
C GLY A 51 -1.44 10.75 16.38
N GLU A 52 -1.50 11.44 15.24
CA GLU A 52 -2.78 11.78 14.62
C GLU A 52 -3.40 10.58 13.90
N ALA A 53 -4.72 10.42 14.03
CA ALA A 53 -5.53 9.52 13.22
C ALA A 53 -6.33 10.35 12.22
N VAL A 54 -6.11 10.11 10.93
CA VAL A 54 -6.72 10.88 9.83
C VAL A 54 -7.55 9.97 8.95
N GLY A 55 -8.83 10.31 8.77
CA GLY A 55 -9.72 9.66 7.82
C GLY A 55 -9.74 10.38 6.48
N ILE A 56 -9.60 9.64 5.37
CA ILE A 56 -9.73 10.19 4.01
C ILE A 56 -11.08 9.75 3.44
N ILE A 57 -11.98 10.71 3.25
CA ILE A 57 -13.33 10.47 2.73
C ILE A 57 -13.53 11.15 1.37
N GLY A 58 -14.40 10.57 0.55
CA GLY A 58 -14.74 11.11 -0.76
C GLY A 58 -15.32 10.05 -1.68
N ASN A 59 -15.91 10.48 -2.80
CA ASN A 59 -16.56 9.60 -3.75
C ASN A 59 -15.55 8.63 -4.42
N ASN A 60 -16.08 7.58 -5.05
CA ASN A 60 -15.28 6.70 -5.89
C ASN A 60 -14.70 7.50 -7.06
N GLY A 61 -13.41 7.30 -7.34
CA GLY A 61 -12.69 8.07 -8.35
C GLY A 61 -12.16 9.43 -7.89
N ALA A 62 -12.38 9.85 -6.63
CA ALA A 62 -11.85 11.12 -6.10
C ALA A 62 -10.32 11.14 -5.87
N GLY A 63 -9.61 10.06 -6.20
CA GLY A 63 -8.15 9.98 -6.07
C GLY A 63 -7.62 9.54 -4.70
N LYS A 64 -8.48 9.01 -3.81
CA LYS A 64 -8.09 8.52 -2.47
C LYS A 64 -6.95 7.49 -2.55
N SER A 65 -7.15 6.39 -3.27
CA SER A 65 -6.12 5.35 -3.43
C SER A 65 -4.88 5.88 -4.15
N THR A 66 -5.03 6.86 -5.06
CA THR A 66 -3.88 7.54 -5.70
C THR A 66 -3.05 8.33 -4.68
N LEU A 67 -3.71 9.04 -3.77
CA LEU A 67 -3.03 9.77 -2.69
C LEU A 67 -2.29 8.81 -1.76
N LEU A 68 -2.93 7.71 -1.37
CA LEU A 68 -2.30 6.68 -0.55
C LEU A 68 -1.10 6.03 -1.24
N LYS A 69 -1.19 5.75 -2.55
CA LYS A 69 -0.06 5.27 -3.37
C LYS A 69 1.09 6.26 -3.43
N ILE A 70 0.78 7.55 -3.43
CA ILE A 70 1.77 8.62 -3.41
C ILE A 70 2.46 8.71 -2.05
N ILE A 71 1.71 8.66 -0.95
CA ILE A 71 2.26 8.65 0.42
C ILE A 71 3.15 7.43 0.66
N THR A 72 2.74 6.25 0.17
CA THR A 72 3.53 5.01 0.29
C THR A 72 4.73 4.95 -0.65
N GLY A 73 4.89 5.92 -1.56
CA GLY A 73 5.99 5.93 -2.53
C GLY A 73 5.84 4.93 -3.68
N THR A 74 4.71 4.21 -3.79
CA THR A 74 4.44 3.30 -4.91
C THR A 74 4.12 4.04 -6.20
N THR A 75 3.72 5.32 -6.11
CA THR A 75 3.48 6.20 -7.25
C THR A 75 4.10 7.56 -7.02
N GLN A 76 4.88 8.07 -7.97
CA GLN A 76 5.41 9.43 -7.88
C GLN A 76 4.34 10.48 -8.22
N PRO A 77 4.29 11.63 -7.52
CA PRO A 77 3.45 12.75 -7.93
C PRO A 77 3.91 13.33 -9.28
N THR A 78 3.00 13.97 -10.01
CA THR A 78 3.34 14.72 -11.24
C THR A 78 3.94 16.08 -10.89
N GLU A 79 3.44 16.69 -9.82
CA GLU A 79 3.92 17.98 -9.29
C GLU A 79 3.87 17.96 -7.76
N GLY A 80 4.63 18.86 -7.14
CA GLY A 80 4.71 18.95 -5.69
C GLY A 80 5.64 17.92 -5.06
N THR A 81 5.58 17.82 -3.73
CA THR A 81 6.47 16.95 -2.96
C THR A 81 5.74 16.29 -1.80
N VAL A 82 6.17 15.08 -1.48
CA VAL A 82 5.70 14.29 -0.34
C VAL A 82 6.93 13.90 0.46
N THR A 83 6.94 14.23 1.74
CA THR A 83 7.98 13.80 2.67
C THR A 83 7.34 12.94 3.72
N VAL A 84 7.84 11.71 3.84
CA VAL A 84 7.38 10.76 4.85
C VAL A 84 8.57 10.40 5.73
N SER A 85 8.44 10.67 7.02
CA SER A 85 9.44 10.31 8.03
C SER A 85 8.96 9.09 8.79
N GLY A 86 9.80 8.05 8.88
CA GLY A 86 9.50 6.81 9.57
C GLY A 86 9.02 5.68 8.65
N ARG A 87 8.90 4.48 9.22
CA ARG A 87 8.45 3.29 8.46
C ARG A 87 6.94 3.31 8.25
N VAL A 88 6.53 3.17 6.98
CA VAL A 88 5.14 3.06 6.57
C VAL A 88 4.78 1.59 6.39
N ALA A 89 3.78 1.13 7.11
CA ALA A 89 3.08 -0.12 6.79
C ALA A 89 1.76 0.23 6.09
N ALA A 90 1.55 -0.35 4.91
CA ALA A 90 0.46 0.01 4.04
C ALA A 90 -0.36 -1.23 3.67
N LEU A 91 -1.57 -1.32 4.23
CA LEU A 91 -2.55 -2.36 3.92
C LEU A 91 -3.49 -1.87 2.81
N LEU A 92 -2.90 -1.44 1.68
CA LEU A 92 -3.61 -0.77 0.60
C LEU A 92 -4.21 -1.71 -0.43
N GLU A 93 -3.61 -2.87 -0.61
CA GLU A 93 -4.04 -3.84 -1.60
C GLU A 93 -3.94 -5.22 -0.93
N LEU A 94 -5.05 -5.95 -0.90
CA LEU A 94 -5.10 -7.27 -0.29
C LEU A 94 -4.03 -8.17 -0.89
N GLY A 95 -3.09 -8.60 -0.04
CA GLY A 95 -1.94 -9.42 -0.41
C GLY A 95 -0.65 -8.64 -0.18
N MET A 96 0.04 -8.91 0.92
CA MET A 96 1.38 -8.36 1.23
C MET A 96 2.48 -8.92 0.30
N GLY A 97 2.14 -9.17 -0.96
CA GLY A 97 2.95 -9.96 -1.88
C GLY A 97 2.94 -11.46 -1.57
N PHE A 98 1.88 -11.99 -0.93
CA PHE A 98 1.83 -13.41 -0.62
C PHE A 98 1.89 -14.28 -1.88
N HIS A 99 2.76 -15.29 -1.85
CA HIS A 99 2.90 -16.28 -2.89
C HIS A 99 1.95 -17.46 -2.59
N PRO A 100 1.04 -17.82 -3.53
CA PRO A 100 -0.03 -18.80 -3.28
C PRO A 100 0.50 -20.21 -2.96
N ASP A 101 1.65 -20.60 -3.53
CA ASP A 101 2.26 -21.90 -3.30
C ASP A 101 3.16 -21.97 -2.06
N PHE A 102 3.43 -20.84 -1.42
CA PHE A 102 4.21 -20.80 -0.18
C PHE A 102 3.29 -21.03 1.01
N THR A 103 3.84 -21.62 2.07
CA THR A 103 3.12 -21.76 3.34
C THR A 103 2.87 -20.40 3.97
N GLY A 104 1.94 -20.32 4.92
CA GLY A 104 1.74 -19.10 5.72
C GLY A 104 3.05 -18.63 6.36
N ARG A 105 3.81 -19.55 6.96
CA ARG A 105 5.13 -19.28 7.56
C ARG A 105 6.10 -18.65 6.56
N GLN A 106 6.26 -19.25 5.38
CA GLN A 106 7.13 -18.71 4.33
C GLN A 106 6.68 -17.32 3.87
N ASN A 107 5.37 -17.11 3.77
CA ASN A 107 4.78 -15.83 3.42
C ASN A 107 4.99 -14.75 4.49
N VAL A 108 4.96 -15.10 5.79
CA VAL A 108 5.31 -14.19 6.89
C VAL A 108 6.73 -13.66 6.71
N PHE A 109 7.70 -14.54 6.46
CA PHE A 109 9.09 -14.14 6.29
C PHE A 109 9.31 -13.31 5.02
N MET A 110 8.69 -13.68 3.92
CA MET A 110 8.81 -12.96 2.66
C MET A 110 8.18 -11.57 2.76
N ALA A 111 6.93 -11.48 3.23
CA ALA A 111 6.22 -10.22 3.36
C ALA A 111 6.86 -9.30 4.41
N GLY A 112 7.32 -9.85 5.54
CA GLY A 112 8.04 -9.09 6.55
C GLY A 112 9.34 -8.47 6.01
N GLN A 113 10.07 -9.18 5.16
CA GLN A 113 11.26 -8.64 4.50
C GLN A 113 10.91 -7.55 3.48
N LEU A 114 9.81 -7.68 2.74
CA LEU A 114 9.30 -6.62 1.84
C LEU A 114 8.92 -5.35 2.63
N LEU A 115 8.48 -5.50 3.87
CA LEU A 115 8.24 -4.39 4.81
C LEU A 115 9.53 -3.82 5.44
N GLY A 116 10.70 -4.38 5.10
CA GLY A 116 12.01 -3.92 5.58
C GLY A 116 12.42 -4.49 6.93
N HIS A 117 11.83 -5.60 7.37
CA HIS A 117 12.23 -6.30 8.58
C HIS A 117 13.33 -7.34 8.30
N SER A 118 14.25 -7.49 9.24
CA SER A 118 15.27 -8.54 9.16
C SER A 118 14.66 -9.91 9.49
N VAL A 119 15.25 -10.98 8.96
CA VAL A 119 14.82 -12.35 9.28
C VAL A 119 14.87 -12.62 10.79
N ALA A 120 15.93 -12.20 11.47
CA ALA A 120 16.08 -12.38 12.91
C ALA A 120 14.93 -11.73 13.71
N THR A 121 14.51 -10.53 13.32
CA THR A 121 13.37 -9.86 13.98
C THR A 121 12.06 -10.57 13.69
N LEU A 122 11.89 -11.12 12.49
CA LEU A 122 10.70 -11.89 12.13
C LEU A 122 10.65 -13.23 12.86
N GLU A 123 11.78 -13.91 13.07
CA GLU A 123 11.87 -15.13 13.88
C GLU A 123 11.47 -14.86 15.33
N GLU A 124 11.97 -13.77 15.93
CA GLU A 124 11.62 -13.35 17.28
C GLU A 124 10.12 -13.03 17.42
N ARG A 125 9.53 -12.40 16.40
CA ARG A 125 8.12 -12.00 16.38
C ARG A 125 7.16 -13.03 15.83
N PHE A 126 7.67 -14.14 15.28
CA PHE A 126 6.83 -15.15 14.64
C PHE A 126 5.74 -15.71 15.57
N PRO A 127 6.02 -16.05 16.84
CA PRO A 127 4.99 -16.55 17.74
C PRO A 127 3.84 -15.55 17.95
N ASP A 128 4.15 -14.25 18.04
CA ASP A 128 3.15 -13.19 18.18
C ASP A 128 2.28 -13.10 16.91
N ILE A 129 2.89 -13.22 15.73
CA ILE A 129 2.21 -13.21 14.42
C ILE A 129 1.26 -14.40 14.30
N GLU A 130 1.75 -15.60 14.62
CA GLU A 130 0.99 -16.84 14.55
C GLU A 130 -0.20 -16.83 15.51
N ALA A 131 0.02 -16.35 16.74
CA ALA A 131 -1.02 -16.21 17.75
C ALA A 131 -2.09 -15.19 17.33
N PHE A 132 -1.70 -14.04 16.78
CA PHE A 132 -2.66 -13.00 16.34
C PHE A 132 -3.45 -13.41 15.09
N ALA A 133 -2.82 -14.16 14.17
CA ALA A 133 -3.49 -14.62 12.95
C ALA A 133 -4.61 -15.63 13.25
N GLU A 134 -4.44 -16.43 14.31
CA GLU A 134 -5.41 -17.45 14.76
C GLU A 134 -5.84 -18.38 13.61
N ILE A 135 -4.90 -18.77 12.75
CA ILE A 135 -5.14 -19.69 11.62
C ILE A 135 -4.77 -21.15 11.93
N GLY A 136 -4.18 -21.41 13.11
CA GLY A 136 -3.78 -22.74 13.58
C GLY A 136 -2.83 -23.44 12.61
N ASP A 137 -3.03 -24.75 12.41
CA ASP A 137 -2.17 -25.61 11.58
C ASP A 137 -2.09 -25.18 10.10
N TYR A 138 -2.98 -24.30 9.65
CA TYR A 138 -2.89 -23.74 8.30
C TYR A 138 -1.63 -22.93 8.07
N ILE A 139 -0.96 -22.45 9.12
CA ILE A 139 0.31 -21.70 9.00
C ILE A 139 1.38 -22.46 8.20
N ASP A 140 1.36 -23.79 8.23
CA ASP A 140 2.27 -24.66 7.50
C ASP A 140 1.65 -25.24 6.20
N GLN A 141 0.47 -24.76 5.81
CA GLN A 141 -0.18 -25.08 4.53
C GLN A 141 -0.03 -23.95 3.50
N PRO A 142 -0.05 -24.27 2.19
CA PRO A 142 0.02 -23.27 1.12
C PRO A 142 -1.11 -22.24 1.19
N VAL A 143 -0.80 -20.95 1.01
CA VAL A 143 -1.78 -19.85 1.11
C VAL A 143 -2.93 -19.96 0.11
N ARG A 144 -2.76 -20.65 -1.02
CA ARG A 144 -3.86 -20.95 -1.96
C ARG A 144 -5.00 -21.77 -1.36
N THR A 145 -4.78 -22.42 -0.22
CA THR A 145 -5.80 -23.19 0.51
C THR A 145 -6.59 -22.34 1.50
N TYR A 146 -6.17 -21.10 1.73
CA TYR A 146 -6.75 -20.22 2.75
C TYR A 146 -8.06 -19.61 2.27
N SER A 147 -8.99 -19.39 3.20
CA SER A 147 -10.09 -18.46 2.98
C SER A 147 -9.58 -17.03 2.85
N SER A 148 -10.36 -16.14 2.25
CA SER A 148 -10.05 -14.70 2.19
C SER A 148 -9.81 -14.11 3.58
N GLY A 149 -10.62 -14.51 4.58
CA GLY A 149 -10.46 -14.07 5.97
C GLY A 149 -9.13 -14.50 6.60
N MET A 150 -8.68 -15.73 6.36
CA MET A 150 -7.37 -16.20 6.84
C MET A 150 -6.22 -15.43 6.21
N GLN A 151 -6.31 -15.13 4.90
CA GLN A 151 -5.30 -14.32 4.22
C GLN A 151 -5.23 -12.91 4.81
N VAL A 152 -6.37 -12.27 5.04
CA VAL A 152 -6.48 -10.94 5.66
C VAL A 152 -5.90 -10.95 7.07
N ARG A 153 -6.28 -11.94 7.89
CA ARG A 153 -5.77 -12.10 9.27
C ARG A 153 -4.27 -12.25 9.29
N LEU A 154 -3.69 -13.14 8.47
CA LEU A 154 -2.25 -13.31 8.40
C LEU A 154 -1.54 -12.04 7.92
N ALA A 155 -2.05 -11.39 6.86
CA ALA A 155 -1.49 -10.14 6.35
C ALA A 155 -1.47 -9.04 7.43
N PHE A 156 -2.59 -8.86 8.13
CA PHE A 156 -2.70 -7.88 9.21
C PHE A 156 -1.77 -8.22 10.39
N SER A 157 -1.67 -9.51 10.75
CA SER A 157 -0.77 -9.97 11.81
C SER A 157 0.67 -9.60 11.52
N VAL A 158 1.14 -9.87 10.31
CA VAL A 158 2.51 -9.54 9.89
C VAL A 158 2.73 -8.02 9.86
N ALA A 159 1.78 -7.24 9.33
CA ALA A 159 1.90 -5.79 9.23
C ALA A 159 1.91 -5.07 10.59
N THR A 160 1.32 -5.68 11.62
CA THR A 160 1.20 -5.11 12.96
C THR A 160 2.16 -5.73 13.99
N ALA A 161 2.78 -6.86 13.66
CA ALA A 161 3.77 -7.56 14.49
C ALA A 161 4.90 -6.64 14.97
N ILE A 162 5.32 -5.74 14.10
CA ILE A 162 6.34 -4.74 14.38
C ILE A 162 5.68 -3.39 14.19
N ARG A 163 5.39 -2.73 15.32
CA ARG A 163 4.62 -1.48 15.35
C ARG A 163 5.20 -0.47 14.35
N PRO A 164 4.48 -0.15 13.26
CA PRO A 164 4.94 0.83 12.30
C PRO A 164 4.82 2.23 12.89
N GLU A 165 5.57 3.18 12.33
CA GLU A 165 5.43 4.60 12.70
C GLU A 165 4.23 5.25 12.01
N ILE A 166 3.87 4.74 10.83
CA ILE A 166 2.72 5.16 10.05
C ILE A 166 2.00 3.89 9.57
N LEU A 167 0.74 3.73 9.93
CA LEU A 167 -0.13 2.66 9.44
C LEU A 167 -1.17 3.25 8.50
N ILE A 168 -1.25 2.72 7.28
CA ILE A 168 -2.26 3.11 6.31
C ILE A 168 -3.17 1.91 6.06
N VAL A 169 -4.47 2.15 6.17
CA VAL A 169 -5.53 1.16 5.98
C VAL A 169 -6.43 1.62 4.84
N ASP A 170 -6.67 0.75 3.85
CA ASP A 170 -7.64 1.00 2.77
C ASP A 170 -8.93 0.18 2.96
N GLU A 171 -9.96 0.52 2.19
CA GLU A 171 -11.30 -0.08 2.22
C GLU A 171 -11.30 -1.60 1.97
N ALA A 172 -10.24 -2.14 1.38
CA ALA A 172 -10.13 -3.58 1.15
C ALA A 172 -10.13 -4.40 2.45
N LEU A 173 -9.81 -3.79 3.60
CA LEU A 173 -9.92 -4.46 4.90
C LEU A 173 -11.38 -4.62 5.38
N SER A 174 -12.32 -3.77 4.93
CA SER A 174 -13.74 -3.89 5.29
C SER A 174 -14.49 -4.98 4.52
N VAL A 175 -13.77 -5.84 3.79
CA VAL A 175 -14.35 -7.05 3.16
C VAL A 175 -14.21 -8.27 4.09
N GLY A 176 -13.39 -8.20 5.14
CA GLY A 176 -13.27 -9.22 6.20
C GLY A 176 -14.35 -9.13 7.29
N ASP A 177 -15.35 -8.28 7.10
CA ASP A 177 -16.09 -7.56 8.15
C ASP A 177 -17.30 -8.30 8.74
N ALA A 178 -17.36 -9.64 8.62
CA ALA A 178 -18.39 -10.39 9.35
C ALA A 178 -18.01 -10.63 10.83
N TYR A 179 -16.77 -10.34 11.26
CA TYR A 179 -16.26 -10.73 12.59
C TYR A 179 -15.50 -9.63 13.37
N PHE A 180 -15.41 -8.39 12.87
CA PHE A 180 -14.68 -7.29 13.53
C PHE A 180 -15.58 -6.14 14.03
N GLN A 181 -16.88 -6.41 14.28
CA GLN A 181 -17.74 -5.53 15.08
C GLN A 181 -17.80 -5.97 16.54
#